data_AF-A0A4R6BFQ6-F1
#
_entry.id   AF-A0A4R6BFQ6-F1
#
_cell.length_a   1.000
_cell.length_b   1.000
_cell.length_c   1.000
_cell.angle_alpha   90.00
_cell.angle_beta   90.00
_cell.angle_gamma   90.00
#
_symmetry.space_group_name_H-M   'P 1'
#
loop_
_entity.id
_entity.type
_entity.pdbx_description
1 polymer ?
#
loop_
_entity_poly.entity_id
_entity_poly.type
_entity_poly.pdbx_seq_one_letter_code
_entity_poly.pdbx_strand_id
1 'polypeptide(L)'
;MKFMFFILFSSFKLKETGGSRSMIRPDSQKMNSNYSDLYDIVVPKNNKLRRMKDIIDFSFIYDEVIENYSITKGRSAVSPVRMFKYLLLKVIFDLSDVDVVERSRYDMSFKFFL
;
A
#
# COMPACT_ATOMS: atom_id res chain seq x y z
N MET A 1 17.10 19.29 -17.21
CA MET A 1 17.52 19.71 -15.84
C MET A 1 16.31 19.60 -14.92
N LYS A 2 15.96 18.46 -14.32
CA LYS A 2 16.77 17.59 -13.45
C LYS A 2 17.40 18.29 -12.23
N PHE A 3 17.07 19.56 -11.98
CA PHE A 3 17.62 20.34 -10.86
C PHE A 3 16.56 21.03 -9.98
N MET A 4 15.28 21.01 -10.37
CA MET A 4 14.20 21.63 -9.58
C MET A 4 13.39 20.62 -8.74
N PHE A 5 13.62 19.32 -8.93
CA PHE A 5 12.95 18.25 -8.17
C PHE A 5 13.71 17.85 -6.88
N PHE A 6 14.91 18.40 -6.67
CA PHE A 6 15.80 18.00 -5.57
C PHE A 6 15.81 19.01 -4.40
N ILE A 7 15.34 20.25 -4.63
CA ILE A 7 15.45 21.35 -3.65
C ILE A 7 14.29 21.38 -2.65
N LEU A 8 13.16 20.72 -2.93
CA LEU A 8 12.10 20.57 -1.92
C LEU A 8 12.31 19.40 -0.95
N PHE A 9 13.37 18.60 -1.14
CA PHE A 9 13.64 17.39 -0.36
C PHE A 9 14.44 17.64 0.94
N SER A 10 14.79 18.90 1.26
CA SER A 10 15.82 19.23 2.25
C SER A 10 15.37 19.94 3.53
N SER A 11 14.09 19.86 3.93
CA SER A 11 13.66 20.41 5.24
C SER A 11 12.79 19.38 5.98
N PHE A 12 13.35 18.25 6.41
CA PHE A 12 13.99 18.04 7.71
C PHE A 12 13.11 18.33 8.95
N LYS A 13 12.64 17.20 9.55
CA LYS A 13 12.16 16.93 10.92
C LYS A 13 10.76 17.45 11.30
N LEU A 14 9.87 16.60 11.83
CA LEU A 14 10.00 16.06 13.20
C LEU A 14 9.55 14.59 13.34
N LYS A 15 10.32 13.88 14.15
CA LYS A 15 10.04 12.56 14.71
C LYS A 15 9.18 12.77 15.96
N GLU A 16 7.93 12.36 15.94
CA GLU A 16 7.09 12.21 17.13
C GLU A 16 6.71 10.73 17.27
N THR A 17 7.48 10.03 18.09
CA THR A 17 7.13 8.73 18.64
C THR A 17 6.25 8.97 19.86
N GLY A 18 4.93 8.79 19.72
CA GLY A 18 3.98 8.93 20.83
C GLY A 18 2.78 8.02 20.65
N GLY A 19 2.55 7.12 21.61
CA GLY A 19 1.54 6.06 21.59
C GLY A 19 0.09 6.53 21.68
N SER A 20 -0.39 7.26 20.68
CA SER A 20 -1.80 7.51 20.40
C SER A 20 -2.16 6.80 19.11
N ARG A 21 -3.24 6.00 19.07
CA ARG A 21 -3.67 5.30 17.85
C ARG A 21 -4.01 6.33 16.77
N SER A 22 -3.08 6.57 15.84
CA SER A 22 -3.29 7.42 14.68
C SER A 22 -4.46 6.90 13.85
N MET A 23 -5.28 7.82 13.31
CA MET A 23 -6.39 7.44 12.42
C MET A 23 -5.91 6.63 11.22
N ILE A 24 -4.74 7.00 10.67
CA ILE A 24 -4.04 6.22 9.65
C ILE A 24 -3.19 5.14 10.33
N ARG A 25 -3.44 3.89 9.97
CA ARG A 25 -2.61 2.77 10.39
C ARG A 25 -1.60 2.44 9.28
N PRO A 26 -0.32 2.19 9.61
CA PRO A 26 0.60 1.59 8.65
C PRO A 26 0.02 0.26 8.19
N ASP A 27 0.31 -0.11 6.95
CA ASP A 27 -0.19 -1.34 6.40
C ASP A 27 0.42 -2.52 7.17
N SER A 28 -0.36 -3.12 8.08
CA SER A 28 0.04 -4.33 8.78
C SER A 28 -0.14 -5.53 7.85
N GLN A 29 0.49 -5.48 6.67
CA GLN A 29 0.54 -6.57 5.71
C GLN A 29 1.67 -7.50 6.10
N LYS A 30 1.43 -8.21 7.18
CA LYS A 30 1.84 -9.60 7.21
C LYS A 30 0.55 -10.38 7.02
N MET A 31 0.32 -10.84 5.78
CA MET A 31 -0.53 -12.02 5.57
C MET A 31 0.16 -13.19 6.28
N ASN A 32 0.08 -13.21 7.62
CA ASN A 32 0.43 -14.36 8.43
C ASN A 32 -0.74 -15.35 8.30
N SER A 33 -1.07 -15.76 7.07
CA SER A 33 -1.72 -17.05 6.96
C SER A 33 -0.67 -18.07 7.35
N ASN A 34 -1.07 -19.16 8.00
CA ASN A 34 -0.17 -20.27 8.33
C ASN A 34 0.43 -20.96 7.07
N TYR A 35 0.14 -20.43 5.88
CA TYR A 35 0.44 -20.99 4.56
C TYR A 35 1.05 -19.93 3.64
N SER A 36 1.92 -19.05 4.14
CA SER A 36 2.65 -18.06 3.31
C SER A 36 3.37 -18.72 2.14
N ASP A 37 3.91 -19.92 2.37
CA ASP A 37 4.71 -20.68 1.41
C ASP A 37 3.88 -21.12 0.20
N LEU A 38 2.55 -21.19 0.33
CA LEU A 38 1.65 -21.49 -0.78
C LEU A 38 1.72 -20.41 -1.86
N TYR A 39 1.92 -19.14 -1.48
CA TYR A 39 2.03 -18.06 -2.45
C TYR A 39 3.29 -18.20 -3.31
N ASP A 40 4.37 -18.77 -2.78
CA ASP A 40 5.59 -18.99 -3.55
C ASP A 40 5.43 -20.05 -4.62
N ILE A 41 4.55 -21.02 -4.38
CA ILE A 41 4.22 -22.10 -5.32
C ILE A 41 3.18 -21.61 -6.34
N VAL A 42 2.13 -20.94 -5.88
CA VAL A 42 0.95 -20.58 -6.71
C VAL A 42 1.17 -19.31 -7.52
N VAL A 43 1.98 -18.36 -7.04
CA VAL A 43 2.27 -17.09 -7.72
C VAL A 43 3.71 -17.10 -8.22
N PRO A 44 3.94 -17.40 -9.51
CA PRO A 44 5.29 -17.47 -10.08
C PRO A 44 6.09 -16.18 -9.84
N LYS A 45 7.41 -16.32 -9.68
CA LYS A 45 8.31 -15.17 -9.49
C LYS A 45 8.31 -14.18 -10.65
N ASN A 46 7.95 -14.63 -11.86
CA ASN A 46 7.82 -13.77 -13.04
C ASN A 46 6.48 -13.01 -13.11
N ASN A 47 5.56 -13.23 -12.16
CA ASN A 47 4.29 -12.50 -12.10
C ASN A 47 4.55 -11.00 -11.97
N LYS A 48 3.81 -10.19 -12.74
CA LYS A 48 3.99 -8.74 -12.80
C LYS A 48 3.72 -8.07 -11.45
N LEU A 49 2.65 -8.48 -10.77
CA LEU A 49 2.24 -7.90 -9.48
C LEU A 49 3.23 -8.24 -8.37
N ARG A 50 3.76 -9.47 -8.37
CA ARG A 50 4.81 -9.88 -7.42
C ARG A 50 6.06 -9.01 -7.56
N ARG A 51 6.57 -8.87 -8.79
CA ARG A 51 7.72 -7.99 -9.07
C ARG A 51 7.44 -6.54 -8.70
N MET A 52 6.24 -6.04 -8.97
CA MET A 52 5.84 -4.67 -8.64
C MET A 52 5.85 -4.41 -7.13
N LYS A 53 5.32 -5.36 -6.35
CA LYS A 53 5.36 -5.29 -4.88
C LYS A 53 6.79 -5.30 -4.33
N ASP A 54 7.71 -6.02 -4.96
CA ASP A 54 9.09 -6.15 -4.49
C ASP A 54 9.96 -4.94 -4.88
N ILE A 55 9.66 -4.27 -6.00
CA ILE A 55 10.45 -3.15 -6.52
C ILE A 55 9.97 -1.80 -5.99
N ILE A 56 8.66 -1.64 -5.79
CA ILE A 56 8.07 -0.35 -5.41
C ILE A 56 7.97 -0.25 -3.89
N ASP A 57 8.60 0.78 -3.34
CA ASP A 57 8.30 1.20 -1.98
C ASP A 57 7.05 2.09 -1.98
N PHE A 58 6.00 1.66 -1.27
CA PHE A 58 4.72 2.37 -1.17
C PHE A 58 4.65 3.31 0.05
N SER A 59 5.73 3.41 0.85
CA SER A 59 5.80 4.28 2.02
C SER A 59 5.46 5.74 1.72
N PHE A 60 5.83 6.24 0.54
CA PHE A 60 5.59 7.63 0.11
C PHE A 60 4.11 8.06 0.20
N ILE A 61 3.18 7.10 0.05
CA ILE A 61 1.74 7.39 0.12
C ILE A 61 1.35 7.80 1.54
N TYR A 62 1.97 7.19 2.54
CA TYR A 62 1.71 7.54 3.93
C TYR A 62 2.19 8.97 4.23
N ASP A 63 3.39 9.30 3.74
CA ASP A 63 3.99 10.62 3.91
C ASP A 63 3.16 11.72 3.25
N GLU A 64 2.56 11.46 2.08
CA GLU A 64 1.68 12.41 1.39
C GLU A 64 0.33 12.62 2.09
N VAL A 65 -0.20 11.56 2.72
CA VAL A 65 -1.57 11.56 3.24
C VAL A 65 -1.64 11.94 4.72
N ILE A 66 -0.55 11.80 5.49
CA ILE A 66 -0.57 12.02 6.94
C ILE A 66 -1.00 13.42 7.35
N GLU A 67 -0.62 14.45 6.59
CA GLU A 67 -0.98 15.84 6.90
C GLU A 67 -2.48 16.12 6.73
N ASN A 68 -3.15 15.34 5.86
CA ASN A 68 -4.57 15.49 5.56
C ASN A 68 -5.49 14.78 6.57
N TYR A 69 -4.93 14.02 7.52
CA TYR A 69 -5.70 13.22 8.48
C TYR A 69 -5.43 13.64 9.92
N SER A 70 -6.48 13.58 10.74
CA SER A 70 -6.34 13.80 12.18
C SER A 70 -5.67 12.60 12.83
N ILE A 71 -4.67 12.83 13.67
CA ILE A 71 -4.00 11.77 14.43
C ILE A 71 -4.95 11.20 15.51
N THR A 72 -5.72 12.06 16.19
CA THR A 72 -6.43 11.68 17.43
C THR A 72 -7.94 11.58 17.30
N LYS A 73 -8.53 12.09 16.21
CA LYS A 73 -9.98 12.18 16.07
C LYS A 73 -10.49 11.25 14.97
N GLY A 74 -11.54 10.50 15.27
CA GLY A 74 -12.29 9.71 14.29
C GLY A 74 -12.05 8.20 14.37
N ARG A 75 -12.70 7.47 13.47
CA ARG A 75 -12.53 6.01 13.32
C ARG A 75 -11.25 5.73 12.55
N SER A 76 -10.53 4.67 12.92
CA SER A 76 -9.36 4.22 12.15
C SER A 76 -9.75 3.96 10.69
N ALA A 77 -9.05 4.60 9.77
CA ALA A 77 -9.24 4.39 8.35
C ALA A 77 -8.53 3.11 7.89
N VAL A 78 -8.96 2.59 6.73
CA VAL A 78 -8.18 1.58 6.00
C VAL A 78 -6.85 2.22 5.60
N SER A 79 -5.77 1.43 5.55
CA SER A 79 -4.45 1.90 5.11
C SER A 79 -4.55 2.59 3.74
N PRO A 80 -4.07 3.84 3.59
CA PRO A 80 -4.09 4.57 2.33
C PRO A 80 -3.25 3.86 1.27
N VAL A 81 -2.17 3.18 1.68
CA VAL A 81 -1.36 2.31 0.80
C VAL A 81 -2.21 1.22 0.16
N ARG A 82 -3.05 0.55 0.96
CA ARG A 82 -3.94 -0.51 0.46
C ARG A 82 -4.98 0.03 -0.51
N MET A 83 -5.57 1.19 -0.21
CA MET A 83 -6.50 1.85 -1.12
C MET A 83 -5.85 2.22 -2.45
N PHE A 84 -4.62 2.75 -2.41
CA PHE A 84 -3.86 3.05 -3.61
C PHE A 84 -3.55 1.80 -4.43
N LYS A 85 -3.17 0.68 -3.80
CA LYS A 85 -2.97 -0.60 -4.51
C LYS A 85 -4.24 -1.06 -5.23
N TYR A 86 -5.43 -0.90 -4.63
CA TYR A 86 -6.69 -1.20 -5.32
C TYR A 86 -6.90 -0.33 -6.56
N LEU A 87 -6.63 0.98 -6.46
CA LEU A 87 -6.71 1.89 -7.60
C LEU A 87 -5.69 1.52 -8.69
N LEU A 88 -4.48 1.13 -8.31
CA LEU A 88 -3.45 0.70 -9.25
C LEU A 88 -3.87 -0.58 -9.99
N LEU A 89 -4.45 -1.55 -9.29
CA LEU A 89 -5.01 -2.76 -9.91
C LEU A 89 -6.15 -2.42 -10.87
N LYS A 90 -7.03 -1.48 -10.49
CA LYS A 90 -8.12 -1.00 -11.35
C LYS A 90 -7.58 -0.48 -12.68
N VAL A 91 -6.55 0.35 -12.65
CA VAL A 91 -5.94 0.97 -13.84
C VAL A 91 -5.18 -0.04 -14.69
N ILE A 92 -4.37 -0.92 -14.09
CA ILE A 92 -3.55 -1.89 -14.83
C ILE A 92 -4.40 -2.91 -15.59
N PHE A 93 -5.53 -3.32 -15.02
CA PHE A 93 -6.38 -4.38 -15.58
C PHE A 93 -7.69 -3.86 -16.19
N ASP A 94 -7.89 -2.55 -16.23
CA ASP A 94 -9.11 -1.90 -16.72
C ASP A 94 -10.40 -2.51 -16.12
N LEU A 95 -10.44 -2.59 -14.79
CA LEU A 95 -11.52 -3.24 -14.05
C LEU A 95 -12.49 -2.22 -13.45
N SER A 96 -13.75 -2.61 -13.26
CA SER A 96 -14.68 -1.84 -12.42
C SER A 96 -14.35 -2.01 -10.93
N ASP A 97 -14.86 -1.10 -10.08
CA ASP A 97 -14.65 -1.21 -8.63
C ASP A 97 -15.22 -2.52 -8.06
N VAL A 98 -16.36 -2.99 -8.61
CA VAL A 98 -16.97 -4.26 -8.22
C VAL A 98 -16.08 -5.43 -8.62
N ASP A 99 -15.56 -5.42 -9.85
CA ASP A 99 -14.71 -6.51 -10.37
C ASP A 99 -13.37 -6.58 -9.64
N VAL A 100 -12.77 -5.44 -9.29
CA VAL A 100 -11.53 -5.40 -8.49
C VAL A 100 -11.77 -6.05 -7.13
N VAL A 101 -12.87 -5.70 -6.46
CA VAL A 101 -13.22 -6.27 -5.16
C VAL A 101 -13.48 -7.77 -5.29
N GLU A 102 -14.24 -8.19 -6.29
CA GLU A 102 -14.55 -9.60 -6.52
C GLU A 102 -13.30 -10.41 -6.82
N ARG A 103 -12.45 -9.97 -7.76
CA ARG A 103 -11.19 -10.66 -8.08
C ARG A 103 -10.24 -10.72 -6.89
N SER A 104 -10.18 -9.68 -6.06
CA SER A 104 -9.33 -9.70 -4.86
C SER A 104 -9.70 -10.81 -3.85
N ARG A 105 -10.93 -11.34 -3.91
CA ARG A 105 -11.38 -12.43 -3.02
C ARG A 105 -10.83 -13.79 -3.45
N TYR A 106 -10.59 -13.99 -4.75
CA TYR A 106 -10.29 -15.31 -5.30
C TYR A 106 -8.90 -15.39 -5.94
N ASP A 107 -8.44 -14.31 -6.58
CA ASP A 107 -7.15 -14.28 -7.26
C ASP A 107 -5.99 -14.20 -6.25
N MET A 108 -5.14 -15.23 -6.28
CA MET A 108 -3.99 -15.35 -5.40
C MET A 108 -2.91 -14.30 -5.68
N SER A 109 -2.76 -13.86 -6.93
CA SER A 109 -1.81 -12.80 -7.29
C SER A 109 -2.26 -11.43 -6.78
N PHE A 110 -3.57 -11.16 -6.78
CA PHE A 110 -4.13 -9.95 -6.20
C PHE A 110 -3.98 -9.95 -4.69
N LYS A 111 -4.27 -11.08 -4.04
CA LYS A 111 -4.04 -11.24 -2.58
C LYS A 111 -2.58 -11.05 -2.19
N PHE A 112 -1.65 -11.56 -2.98
CA PHE A 112 -0.23 -11.40 -2.71
C PHE A 112 0.23 -9.94 -2.85
N PHE A 113 -0.35 -9.22 -3.81
CA PHE A 113 -0.02 -7.82 -4.09
C PHE A 113 -0.59 -6.83 -3.06
N LEU A 114 -1.84 -7.07 -2.66
CA LEU A 114 -2.56 -6.31 -1.64
C LEU A 114 -1.99 -6.62 -0.26
#